data_AF-A0A6A0AGC9-F1
#
_entry.id   AF-A0A6A0AGC9-F1
#
_cell.length_a   1.000
_cell.length_b   1.000
_cell.length_c   1.000
_cell.angle_alpha   90.00
_cell.angle_beta   90.00
_cell.angle_gamma   90.00
#
_symmetry.space_group_name_H-M   'P 1'
#
loop_
_entity.id
_entity.type
_entity.pdbx_description
1 polymer ?
#
loop_
_entity_poly.entity_id
_entity_poly.type
_entity_poly.pdbx_seq_one_letter_code
_entity_poly.pdbx_strand_id
1 'polypeptide(L)'
;PLAALGVALLRTVWLRSRANQLAYYDKATWATDDAWRVGRLNTFLPGWFEANVAFIQSGGYFMPEQRIQQIQQPVLLLWGRHDE
;
A
#
# COMPACT_ATOMS: atom_id res chain seq x y z
N PRO A 1 -2.05 8.04 -18.81
CA PRO A 1 -2.60 9.31 -18.27
C PRO A 1 -3.31 9.15 -16.92
N LEU A 2 -4.36 8.30 -16.85
CA LEU A 2 -5.13 8.10 -15.61
C LEU A 2 -4.31 7.48 -14.47
N ALA A 3 -3.48 6.48 -14.75
CA ALA A 3 -2.58 5.89 -13.75
C ALA A 3 -1.62 6.94 -13.15
N ALA A 4 -0.98 7.76 -14.00
CA ALA A 4 -0.10 8.84 -13.57
C ALA A 4 -0.82 9.88 -12.68
N LEU A 5 -2.05 10.25 -13.02
CA LEU A 5 -2.89 11.12 -12.18
C LEU A 5 -3.21 10.45 -10.84
N GLY A 6 -3.55 9.16 -10.84
CA GLY A 6 -3.77 8.37 -9.63
C GLY A 6 -2.55 8.37 -8.72
N VAL A 7 -1.36 8.12 -9.26
CA VAL A 7 -0.11 8.15 -8.48
C VAL A 7 0.19 9.55 -7.94
N ALA A 8 -0.07 10.60 -8.71
CA ALA A 8 0.07 11.97 -8.22
C ALA A 8 -0.86 12.26 -7.02
N LEU A 9 -2.11 11.76 -7.07
CA LEU A 9 -3.06 11.86 -5.97
C LEU A 9 -2.58 11.09 -4.73
N LEU A 10 -2.00 9.90 -4.90
CA LEU A 10 -1.42 9.11 -3.80
C LEU A 10 -0.32 9.86 -3.04
N ARG A 11 0.29 10.91 -3.59
CA ARG A 11 1.31 11.73 -2.90
C ARG A 11 0.72 12.86 -2.04
N THR A 12 -0.56 13.18 -2.20
CA THR A 12 -1.19 14.33 -1.53
C THR A 12 -1.26 14.13 -0.01
N VAL A 13 -1.17 15.23 0.75
CA VAL A 13 -1.26 15.21 2.21
C VAL A 13 -2.61 14.65 2.66
N TRP A 14 -3.70 15.12 2.04
CA TRP A 14 -5.05 14.68 2.37
C TRP A 14 -5.20 13.16 2.21
N LEU A 15 -4.80 12.60 1.07
CA LEU A 15 -4.95 11.16 0.84
C LEU A 15 -4.03 10.33 1.72
N ARG A 16 -2.81 10.82 2.01
CA ARG A 16 -1.87 10.15 2.93
C ARG A 16 -2.36 10.14 4.36
N SER A 17 -2.87 11.27 4.85
CA SER A 17 -3.47 11.36 6.18
C SER A 17 -4.71 10.46 6.28
N ARG A 18 -5.57 10.43 5.26
CA ARG A 18 -6.74 9.54 5.24
C ARG A 18 -6.35 8.06 5.19
N ALA A 19 -5.39 7.68 4.34
CA ALA A 19 -4.90 6.31 4.26
C ALA A 19 -4.26 5.87 5.59
N ASN A 20 -3.54 6.76 6.26
CA ASN A 20 -3.00 6.50 7.59
C ASN A 20 -4.11 6.19 8.61
N GLN A 21 -5.19 6.96 8.62
CA GLN A 21 -6.34 6.65 9.47
C GLN A 21 -6.97 5.29 9.18
N LEU A 22 -6.90 4.80 7.94
CA LEU A 22 -7.42 3.47 7.58
C LEU A 22 -6.44 2.34 7.93
N ALA A 23 -5.13 2.61 7.92
CA ALA A 23 -4.10 1.60 8.15
C ALA A 23 -3.98 1.13 9.61
N TYR A 24 -4.44 1.94 10.58
CA TYR A 24 -4.37 1.59 11.99
C TYR A 24 -5.73 1.14 12.53
N TYR A 25 -5.73 0.00 13.21
CA TYR A 25 -6.89 -0.47 13.97
C TYR A 25 -7.23 0.53 15.10
N ASP A 26 -6.29 0.74 16.04
CA ASP A 26 -6.38 1.77 17.07
C ASP A 26 -5.86 3.11 16.53
N LYS A 27 -6.78 3.85 15.92
CA LYS A 27 -6.54 5.14 15.28
C LYS A 27 -6.18 6.22 16.29
N ALA A 28 -6.82 6.19 17.47
CA ALA A 28 -6.66 7.22 18.49
C ALA A 28 -5.22 7.24 19.04
N THR A 29 -4.62 6.06 19.20
CA THR A 29 -3.25 5.94 19.70
C THR A 29 -2.22 6.04 18.58
N TRP A 30 -2.45 5.38 17.43
CA TRP A 30 -1.38 5.13 16.45
C TRP A 30 -1.50 5.86 15.12
N ALA A 31 -2.70 6.29 14.71
CA ALA A 31 -2.88 7.05 13.47
C ALA A 31 -2.52 8.53 13.65
N THR A 32 -1.32 8.79 14.16
CA THR A 32 -0.80 10.12 14.46
C THR A 32 -0.42 10.89 13.19
N ASP A 33 -0.20 12.19 13.36
CA ASP A 33 0.33 13.02 12.29
C ASP A 33 1.72 12.58 11.81
N ASP A 34 2.57 12.15 12.75
CA ASP A 34 3.91 11.69 12.42
C ASP A 34 3.88 10.38 11.62
N ALA A 35 2.93 9.50 11.91
CA ALA A 35 2.76 8.25 11.16
C ALA A 35 2.52 8.52 9.66
N TRP A 36 1.62 9.44 9.29
CA TRP A 36 1.40 9.74 7.87
C TRP A 36 2.53 10.56 7.25
N ARG A 37 3.22 11.41 8.02
CA ARG A 37 4.42 12.12 7.54
C ARG A 37 5.53 11.14 7.16
N VAL A 38 5.82 10.17 8.04
CA VAL A 38 6.79 9.10 7.79
C VAL A 38 6.35 8.23 6.62
N GLY A 39 5.09 7.78 6.61
CA GLY A 39 4.53 6.96 5.53
C GLY A 39 4.44 7.66 4.16
N ARG A 40 4.64 8.98 4.12
CA ARG A 40 4.70 9.78 2.88
C ARG A 40 6.13 9.96 2.37
N LEU A 41 7.16 9.70 3.17
CA LEU A 41 8.56 9.93 2.78
C LEU A 41 8.93 9.16 1.50
N ASN A 42 8.47 7.93 1.35
CA ASN A 42 8.75 7.11 0.16
C ASN A 42 8.26 7.76 -1.15
N THR A 43 7.22 8.61 -1.09
CA THR A 43 6.65 9.28 -2.27
C THR A 43 7.55 10.34 -2.88
N PHE A 44 8.62 10.72 -2.17
CA PHE A 44 9.62 11.66 -2.61
C PHE A 44 10.91 10.98 -3.10
N LEU A 45 11.01 9.66 -2.96
CA LEU A 45 12.18 8.94 -3.41
C LEU A 45 12.19 8.81 -4.95
N PRO A 46 13.38 8.86 -5.58
CA PRO A 46 13.52 8.62 -7.01
C PRO A 46 12.90 7.28 -7.42
N GLY A 47 12.24 7.25 -8.56
CA GLY A 47 11.62 6.03 -9.10
C GLY A 47 10.28 5.64 -8.46
N TRP A 48 9.87 6.28 -7.35
CA TRP A 48 8.58 5.95 -6.72
C TRP A 48 7.41 6.18 -7.67
N PHE A 49 7.41 7.29 -8.40
CA PHE A 49 6.31 7.65 -9.28
C PHE A 49 6.19 6.64 -10.44
N GLU A 50 7.29 6.39 -11.13
CA GLU A 50 7.38 5.49 -12.28
C GLU A 50 7.03 4.06 -11.89
N ALA A 51 7.55 3.58 -10.75
CA ALA A 51 7.24 2.24 -10.24
C ALA A 51 5.76 2.08 -9.90
N ASN A 52 5.11 3.08 -9.28
CA ASN A 52 3.69 3.00 -8.95
C ASN A 52 2.81 3.09 -10.20
N VAL A 53 3.21 3.87 -11.22
CA VAL A 53 2.48 3.90 -12.49
C VAL A 53 2.56 2.52 -13.15
N ALA A 54 3.75 1.93 -13.22
CA ALA A 54 3.95 0.59 -13.77
C ALA A 54 3.15 -0.47 -12.99
N PHE A 55 3.12 -0.38 -11.66
CA PHE A 55 2.34 -1.30 -10.80
C PHE A 55 0.84 -1.21 -11.04
N ILE A 56 0.27 0.00 -11.14
CA ILE A 56 -1.16 0.17 -11.46
C ILE A 56 -1.46 -0.39 -12.86
N GLN A 57 -0.57 -0.15 -13.82
CA GLN A 57 -0.73 -0.66 -15.19
C GLN A 57 -0.59 -2.19 -15.28
N SER A 58 0.17 -2.83 -14.39
CA SER A 58 0.31 -4.29 -14.36
C SER A 58 -0.90 -5.01 -13.75
N GLY A 59 -1.92 -4.28 -13.29
CA GLY A 59 -3.05 -4.84 -12.56
C GLY A 59 -2.79 -5.06 -11.07
N GLY A 60 -1.71 -4.46 -10.54
CA GLY A 60 -1.35 -4.54 -9.12
C GLY A 60 -0.95 -5.95 -8.67
N TYR A 61 -1.33 -6.32 -7.45
CA TYR A 61 -1.12 -7.67 -6.92
C TYR A 61 -2.13 -8.62 -7.53
N PHE A 62 -1.73 -9.28 -8.62
CA PHE A 62 -2.53 -10.35 -9.24
C PHE A 62 -1.80 -11.69 -9.06
N MET A 63 -2.39 -12.58 -8.27
CA MET A 63 -1.96 -13.97 -8.14
C MET A 63 -3.13 -14.87 -8.55
N PRO A 64 -3.02 -15.63 -9.66
CA PRO A 64 -4.03 -16.62 -10.02
C PRO A 64 -4.13 -17.69 -8.93
N GLU A 65 -5.34 -18.09 -8.55
CA GLU A 65 -5.59 -19.17 -7.59
C GLU A 65 -4.84 -20.45 -7.96
N GLN A 66 -4.75 -20.74 -9.26
CA GLN A 66 -4.05 -21.89 -9.81
C GLN A 66 -2.55 -21.91 -9.43
N ARG A 67 -1.93 -20.74 -9.18
CA ARG A 67 -0.53 -20.68 -8.72
C ARG A 67 -0.38 -21.01 -7.25
N ILE A 68 -1.37 -20.66 -6.42
CA ILE A 68 -1.36 -20.97 -4.99
C ILE A 68 -1.43 -22.50 -4.81
N GLN A 69 -2.24 -23.18 -5.60
CA GLN A 69 -2.35 -24.65 -5.59
C GLN A 69 -1.05 -25.38 -5.99
N GLN A 70 -0.09 -24.70 -6.61
CA GLN A 70 1.19 -25.28 -7.01
C GLN A 70 2.25 -25.25 -5.90
N ILE A 71 1.98 -24.58 -4.78
CA ILE A 71 2.91 -24.49 -3.65
C ILE A 71 2.95 -25.84 -2.93
N GLN A 72 4.14 -26.46 -2.85
CA GLN A 72 4.34 -27.78 -2.22
C GLN A 72 5.14 -27.69 -0.90
N GLN A 73 5.76 -26.54 -0.65
CA GLN A 73 6.58 -26.30 0.53
C GLN A 73 5.67 -26.11 1.75
N PRO A 74 6.10 -26.52 2.96
CA PRO A 74 5.40 -26.16 4.19
C PRO A 74 5.24 -24.64 4.30
N VAL A 75 4.00 -24.16 4.49
CA VAL A 75 3.67 -22.73 4.60
C VAL A 75 3.22 -22.43 6.02
N LEU A 76 3.83 -21.41 6.64
CA LEU A 76 3.31 -20.78 7.85
C LEU A 76 2.57 -19.51 7.44
N LEU A 77 1.25 -19.49 7.64
CA LEU A 77 0.44 -18.29 7.43
C LEU A 77 0.41 -17.47 8.73
N LEU A 78 0.92 -16.24 8.66
CA LEU A 78 0.84 -15.26 9.74
C LEU A 78 -0.06 -14.11 9.29
N TRP A 79 -0.99 -13.71 10.15
CA TRP A 79 -1.91 -12.60 9.88
C TRP A 79 -2.23 -11.88 11.19
N GLY A 80 -2.32 -10.55 11.17
CA GLY A 80 -2.70 -9.76 12.33
C GLY A 80 -4.19 -9.90 12.64
N ARG A 81 -4.56 -10.13 13.90
CA ARG A 81 -5.97 -10.25 14.31
C ARG A 81 -6.86 -9.07 13.85
N HIS A 82 -6.25 -7.91 13.69
CA HIS A 82 -6.91 -6.67 13.33
C HIS A 82 -6.44 -6.10 11.98
N ASP A 83 -5.75 -6.92 11.15
CA ASP A 83 -5.45 -6.55 9.77
C ASP A 83 -6.70 -6.77 8.92
N GLU A 84 -7.16 -5.69 8.28
CA GLU A 84 -8.28 -5.66 7.32
C GLU A 84 -7.84 -5.94 5.88
#